data_AF-A0A519D7Y4-F1
#
_entry.id   AF-A0A519D7Y4-F1
#
_cell.length_a   1.000
_cell.length_b   1.000
_cell.length_c   1.000
_cell.angle_alpha   90.00
_cell.angle_beta   90.00
_cell.angle_gamma   90.00
#
_symmetry.space_group_name_H-M   'P 1'
#
loop_
_entity.id
_entity.type
_entity.pdbx_description
1 polymer ?
#
loop_
_entity_poly.entity_id
_entity_poly.type
_entity_poly.pdbx_seq_one_letter_code
_entity_poly.pdbx_strand_id
1 'polypeptide(L)'
;MRVALVFSLILLLSCSAIIVSEGMSSAPIIEGVGPLVVSEAMDAKNQSNSSLQFGQSTMPIIVEDYTATWCENCVKAEHAIDDVEENQPLVQLHFHPYGDAQDPFGTTDGDQWWERRNGERQAPFVVIHGKWKHLGSAPKQFNSLEEDYSASAQTVPDFDDGILSWQWTPSGNGGNINWSLDNGDGFSKFTGYSVAFFAFTVEESAYFPDGSNGLENYPHIVSSITPLGSEKSGEVEIEVPQAYDGDDMTIHLVMELIPPPQEEGDEVKSSLLSNEVLLYSGVIGGVIAILVLILLLKKKESSTITENEVAPERSTQQLEYEAKMLELGWQADKAREYSDQHFGVNPPQ
;
A
#
# COMPACT_ATOMS: atom_id res chain seq x y z
N MET A 1 49.02 12.89 -25.53
CA MET A 1 48.98 12.67 -24.06
C MET A 1 48.24 13.75 -23.28
N ARG A 2 48.47 15.06 -23.52
CA ARG A 2 47.81 16.12 -22.73
C ARG A 2 46.30 16.28 -22.95
N VAL A 3 45.77 15.92 -24.12
CA VAL A 3 44.32 16.02 -24.42
C VAL A 3 43.53 14.83 -23.83
N ALA A 4 44.11 13.62 -23.83
CA ALA A 4 43.47 12.43 -23.25
C ALA A 4 43.36 12.50 -21.72
N LEU A 5 44.32 13.16 -21.05
CA LEU A 5 44.31 13.35 -19.59
C LEU A 5 43.25 14.36 -19.14
N VAL A 6 42.95 15.37 -19.96
CA VAL A 6 41.90 16.37 -19.66
C VAL A 6 40.51 15.75 -19.82
N PHE A 7 40.30 14.89 -20.83
CA PHE A 7 39.03 14.18 -20.99
C PHE A 7 38.79 13.14 -19.89
N SER A 8 39.81 12.42 -19.42
CA SER A 8 39.67 11.49 -18.28
C SER A 8 39.39 12.20 -16.96
N LEU A 9 39.94 13.40 -16.73
CA LEU A 9 39.69 14.16 -15.51
C LEU A 9 38.29 14.79 -15.49
N ILE A 10 37.75 15.17 -16.66
CA ILE A 10 36.37 15.68 -16.80
C ILE A 10 35.35 14.55 -16.64
N LEU A 11 35.64 13.34 -17.14
CA LEU A 11 34.77 12.17 -16.94
C LEU A 11 34.74 11.66 -15.49
N LEU A 12 35.85 11.83 -14.75
CA LEU A 12 35.94 11.47 -13.33
C LEU A 12 35.34 12.55 -12.41
N LEU A 13 35.29 13.81 -12.83
CA LEU A 13 34.60 14.89 -12.09
C LEU A 13 33.08 14.89 -12.28
N SER A 14 32.54 14.21 -13.30
CA SER A 14 31.09 14.07 -13.51
C SER A 14 30.45 12.92 -12.73
N CYS A 15 31.22 12.15 -11.95
CA CYS A 15 30.75 10.95 -11.25
C CYS A 15 30.54 11.14 -9.74
N SER A 16 30.38 12.39 -9.27
CA SER A 16 30.13 12.70 -7.85
C SER A 16 29.03 13.74 -7.67
N ALA A 17 27.98 13.67 -8.48
CA ALA A 17 26.67 14.11 -8.03
C ALA A 17 25.96 12.87 -7.47
N ILE A 18 26.27 12.52 -6.23
CA ILE A 18 25.27 11.84 -5.41
C ILE A 18 24.15 12.86 -5.35
N ILE A 19 23.07 12.60 -6.08
CA ILE A 19 21.80 13.26 -5.82
C ILE A 19 21.45 12.75 -4.42
N VAL A 20 21.88 13.49 -3.39
CA VAL A 20 21.18 13.46 -2.13
C VAL A 20 19.80 13.95 -2.54
N SER A 21 18.84 13.04 -2.55
CA SER A 21 17.43 13.37 -2.63
C SER A 21 17.16 14.29 -1.44
N GLU A 22 17.31 15.60 -1.65
CA GLU A 22 16.78 16.61 -0.74
C GLU A 22 15.32 16.23 -0.54
N GLY A 23 14.98 15.92 0.71
CA GLY A 23 13.75 15.24 1.07
C GLY A 23 12.54 15.87 0.39
N MET A 24 11.54 15.01 0.10
CA MET A 24 10.18 15.41 -0.26
C MET A 24 9.62 16.39 0.77
N SER A 25 9.99 17.64 0.60
CA SER A 25 9.66 18.76 1.46
C SER A 25 8.30 19.27 1.00
N SER A 26 7.37 19.28 1.94
CA SER A 26 6.05 19.91 1.87
C SER A 26 5.02 19.41 0.84
N ALA A 27 4.87 18.10 0.61
CA ALA A 27 3.59 17.61 0.08
C ALA A 27 2.44 17.97 1.05
N PRO A 28 1.29 18.47 0.56
CA PRO A 28 0.17 18.85 1.42
C PRO A 28 -0.49 17.63 2.04
N ILE A 29 -1.17 17.82 3.17
CA ILE A 29 -2.09 16.82 3.72
C ILE A 29 -3.33 16.78 2.85
N ILE A 30 -3.59 15.61 2.25
CA ILE A 30 -4.69 15.38 1.30
C ILE A 30 -5.76 14.54 2.00
N GLU A 31 -7.03 14.87 1.77
CA GLU A 31 -8.17 14.06 2.23
C GLU A 31 -8.21 12.72 1.46
N GLY A 32 -8.21 11.62 2.21
CA GLY A 32 -8.02 10.26 1.72
C GLY A 32 -9.25 9.64 1.06
N VAL A 33 -9.16 8.33 0.80
CA VAL A 33 -10.09 7.57 -0.05
C VAL A 33 -11.20 6.85 0.70
N GLY A 34 -11.39 7.11 1.99
CA GLY A 34 -12.42 6.47 2.79
C GLY A 34 -11.87 5.86 4.07
N PRO A 35 -12.63 5.96 5.17
CA PRO A 35 -12.15 5.58 6.49
C PRO A 35 -12.09 4.07 6.67
N LEU A 36 -11.25 3.63 7.60
CA LEU A 36 -11.10 2.23 8.01
C LEU A 36 -11.59 2.04 9.45
N VAL A 37 -12.09 0.85 9.71
CA VAL A 37 -12.24 0.30 11.06
C VAL A 37 -11.40 -0.97 11.10
N VAL A 38 -10.41 -1.02 11.97
CA VAL A 38 -9.50 -2.16 12.12
C VAL A 38 -9.66 -2.73 13.52
N SER A 39 -9.84 -4.04 13.62
CA SER A 39 -9.90 -4.72 14.90
C SER A 39 -8.54 -4.70 15.62
N GLU A 40 -8.56 -5.00 16.91
CA GLU A 40 -7.35 -5.46 17.61
C GLU A 40 -6.77 -6.71 16.93
N ALA A 41 -5.47 -6.92 17.08
CA ALA A 41 -4.76 -8.08 16.58
C ALA A 41 -5.22 -9.36 17.30
N MET A 42 -5.37 -10.45 16.55
CA MET A 42 -5.49 -11.80 17.10
C MET A 42 -4.28 -12.62 16.70
N ASP A 43 -3.70 -13.34 17.66
CA ASP A 43 -2.65 -14.33 17.40
C ASP A 43 -3.17 -15.41 16.44
N ALA A 44 -2.48 -15.61 15.32
CA ALA A 44 -2.90 -16.52 14.26
C ALA A 44 -2.96 -17.99 14.71
N LYS A 45 -2.31 -18.37 15.81
CA LYS A 45 -2.28 -19.75 16.34
C LYS A 45 -3.34 -20.06 17.35
N ASN A 46 -3.93 -19.02 17.94
CA ASN A 46 -4.84 -19.16 19.05
C ASN A 46 -6.26 -18.85 18.60
N GLN A 47 -7.22 -19.69 18.99
CA GLN A 47 -8.62 -19.36 18.78
C GLN A 47 -8.99 -18.16 19.65
N SER A 48 -9.60 -17.16 19.03
CA SER A 48 -9.96 -15.90 19.69
C SER A 48 -11.23 -15.30 19.09
N ASN A 49 -11.87 -14.43 19.85
CA ASN A 49 -13.02 -13.64 19.40
C ASN A 49 -12.92 -12.25 20.03
N SER A 50 -13.42 -11.26 19.30
CA SER A 50 -13.41 -9.87 19.74
C SER A 50 -14.59 -9.12 19.15
N SER A 51 -14.93 -8.01 19.77
CA SER A 51 -15.94 -7.08 19.29
C SER A 51 -15.43 -5.66 19.43
N LEU A 52 -15.38 -4.92 18.32
CA LEU A 52 -15.00 -3.51 18.30
C LEU A 52 -16.26 -2.64 18.20
N GLN A 53 -16.42 -1.73 19.15
CA GLN A 53 -17.42 -0.66 19.05
C GLN A 53 -16.81 0.53 18.31
N PHE A 54 -17.46 0.97 17.23
CA PHE A 54 -17.08 2.14 16.47
C PHE A 54 -18.15 3.24 16.57
N GLY A 55 -17.81 4.47 16.18
CA GLY A 55 -18.63 5.67 16.45
C GLY A 55 -18.36 6.31 17.83
N GLN A 56 -17.44 5.73 18.60
CA GLN A 56 -17.07 6.17 19.95
C GLN A 56 -15.65 6.75 19.97
N SER A 57 -15.33 7.58 20.96
CA SER A 57 -14.00 8.19 21.12
C SER A 57 -12.89 7.21 21.52
N THR A 58 -13.21 5.92 21.70
CA THR A 58 -12.29 4.88 22.14
C THR A 58 -11.78 4.00 20.99
N MET A 59 -12.09 4.35 19.74
CA MET A 59 -11.52 3.64 18.59
C MET A 59 -10.01 3.85 18.54
N PRO A 60 -9.23 2.81 18.19
CA PRO A 60 -7.80 2.98 17.98
C PRO A 60 -7.53 3.94 16.81
N ILE A 61 -6.39 4.62 16.86
CA ILE A 61 -5.89 5.35 15.69
C ILE A 61 -5.42 4.32 14.66
N ILE A 62 -5.84 4.46 13.41
CA ILE A 62 -5.37 3.58 12.33
C ILE A 62 -4.26 4.29 11.57
N VAL A 63 -3.10 3.65 11.45
CA VAL A 63 -1.94 4.15 10.72
C VAL A 63 -1.53 3.13 9.66
N GLU A 64 -1.67 3.51 8.39
CA GLU A 64 -1.09 2.78 7.26
C GLU A 64 0.23 3.48 6.88
N ASP A 65 1.38 2.82 7.00
CA ASP A 65 2.69 3.38 6.64
C ASP A 65 3.31 2.61 5.47
N TYR A 66 3.61 3.30 4.37
CA TYR A 66 4.37 2.72 3.28
C TYR A 66 5.85 3.05 3.46
N THR A 67 6.61 2.02 3.84
CA THR A 67 7.99 2.11 4.28
C THR A 67 8.91 1.23 3.41
N ALA A 68 10.20 1.23 3.71
CA ALA A 68 11.13 0.26 3.18
C ALA A 68 12.36 0.08 4.09
N THR A 69 12.93 -1.13 4.09
CA THR A 69 14.16 -1.47 4.81
C THR A 69 15.40 -0.68 4.37
N TRP A 70 15.35 -0.14 3.15
CA TRP A 70 16.41 0.71 2.60
C TRP A 70 16.19 2.21 2.83
N CYS A 71 15.04 2.59 3.38
CA CYS A 71 14.61 3.97 3.52
C CYS A 71 15.00 4.57 4.88
N GLU A 72 16.12 5.31 4.93
CA GLU A 72 16.57 6.00 6.16
C GLU A 72 15.57 7.06 6.67
N ASN A 73 14.81 7.68 5.77
CA ASN A 73 13.80 8.67 6.16
C ASN A 73 12.54 8.02 6.75
N CYS A 74 12.31 6.74 6.48
CA CYS A 74 11.17 6.00 7.00
C CYS A 74 11.29 5.77 8.50
N VAL A 75 12.50 5.49 8.98
CA VAL A 75 12.84 5.44 10.42
C VAL A 75 12.38 6.69 11.18
N LYS A 76 12.45 7.88 10.56
CA LYS A 76 11.98 9.13 11.19
C LYS A 76 10.46 9.23 11.23
N ALA A 77 9.77 8.70 10.23
CA ALA A 77 8.32 8.66 10.20
C ALA A 77 7.80 7.64 11.21
N GLU A 78 8.39 6.45 11.24
CA GLU A 78 8.07 5.36 12.19
C GLU A 78 8.27 5.81 13.64
N HIS A 79 9.43 6.37 14.01
CA HIS A 79 9.62 6.91 15.36
C HIS A 79 8.61 8.00 15.73
N ALA A 80 8.19 8.83 14.77
CA ALA A 80 7.17 9.84 15.04
C ALA A 80 5.76 9.24 15.20
N ILE A 81 5.50 8.06 14.63
CA ILE A 81 4.29 7.28 14.90
C ILE A 81 4.37 6.67 16.30
N ASP A 82 5.53 6.11 16.68
CA ASP A 82 5.75 5.54 18.01
C ASP A 82 5.57 6.58 19.12
N ASP A 83 6.07 7.80 18.92
CA ASP A 83 5.87 8.93 19.85
C ASP A 83 4.36 9.28 20.02
N VAL A 84 3.54 9.08 18.97
CA VAL A 84 2.07 9.23 19.06
C VAL A 84 1.45 8.07 19.84
N GLU A 85 1.92 6.84 19.62
CA GLU A 85 1.45 5.62 20.29
C GLU A 85 1.63 5.69 21.82
N GLU A 86 2.71 6.32 22.30
CA GLU A 86 2.94 6.52 23.74
C GLU A 86 1.77 7.23 24.45
N ASN A 87 0.97 8.01 23.71
CA ASN A 87 -0.11 8.82 24.25
C ASN A 87 -1.51 8.24 23.96
N GLN A 88 -1.68 7.50 22.86
CA GLN A 88 -2.97 6.97 22.42
C GLN A 88 -2.81 5.60 21.73
N PRO A 89 -3.65 4.61 22.04
CA PRO A 89 -3.60 3.31 21.38
C PRO A 89 -3.79 3.46 19.86
N LEU A 90 -2.90 2.84 19.10
CA LEU A 90 -2.98 2.80 17.65
C LEU A 90 -2.82 1.38 17.11
N VAL A 91 -3.22 1.20 15.85
CA VAL A 91 -2.93 0.02 15.04
C VAL A 91 -2.07 0.49 13.88
N GLN A 92 -0.81 0.03 13.83
CA GLN A 92 0.08 0.28 12.70
C GLN A 92 -0.02 -0.86 11.69
N LEU A 93 0.04 -0.52 10.40
CA LEU A 93 0.09 -1.45 9.29
C LEU A 93 1.20 -0.97 8.35
N HIS A 94 2.33 -1.67 8.34
CA HIS A 94 3.51 -1.32 7.55
C HIS A 94 3.50 -2.07 6.22
N PHE A 95 3.45 -1.33 5.13
CA PHE A 95 3.44 -1.80 3.76
C PHE A 95 4.83 -1.62 3.16
N HIS A 96 5.35 -2.69 2.57
CA HIS A 96 6.66 -2.72 1.94
C HIS A 96 6.54 -2.93 0.43
N PRO A 97 7.48 -2.42 -0.38
CA PRO A 97 7.45 -2.55 -1.84
C PRO A 97 7.61 -4.00 -2.29
N TYR A 98 6.65 -4.52 -3.08
CA TYR A 98 6.76 -5.87 -3.64
C TYR A 98 7.84 -5.97 -4.72
N GLY A 99 8.59 -7.07 -4.68
CA GLY A 99 9.59 -7.39 -5.70
C GLY A 99 10.84 -6.52 -5.64
N ASP A 100 11.03 -5.76 -4.57
CA ASP A 100 12.25 -5.01 -4.31
C ASP A 100 13.36 -5.96 -3.82
N ALA A 101 14.55 -5.86 -4.41
CA ALA A 101 15.67 -6.74 -4.06
C ALA A 101 16.34 -6.37 -2.73
N GLN A 102 16.11 -5.15 -2.23
CA GLN A 102 16.64 -4.66 -0.96
C GLN A 102 15.63 -4.80 0.18
N ASP A 103 14.35 -5.00 -0.13
CA ASP A 103 13.28 -5.14 0.85
C ASP A 103 12.53 -6.48 0.67
N PRO A 104 12.71 -7.44 1.58
CA PRO A 104 12.12 -8.76 1.45
C PRO A 104 10.66 -8.86 1.89
N PHE A 105 10.08 -7.79 2.45
CA PHE A 105 8.81 -7.86 3.17
C PHE A 105 7.59 -7.52 2.32
N GLY A 106 7.79 -6.89 1.17
CA GLY A 106 6.69 -6.45 0.33
C GLY A 106 5.90 -7.60 -0.29
N THR A 107 4.60 -7.38 -0.45
CA THR A 107 3.66 -8.34 -1.05
C THR A 107 2.80 -7.65 -2.10
N THR A 108 2.41 -8.37 -3.14
CA THR A 108 1.64 -7.77 -4.25
C THR A 108 0.30 -7.24 -3.78
N ASP A 109 -0.36 -7.95 -2.88
CA ASP A 109 -1.63 -7.56 -2.31
C ASP A 109 -1.51 -6.31 -1.42
N GLY A 110 -0.40 -6.17 -0.69
CA GLY A 110 -0.02 -4.95 0.02
C GLY A 110 0.16 -3.77 -0.94
N ASP A 111 0.93 -3.94 -2.01
CA ASP A 111 1.13 -2.91 -3.03
C ASP A 111 -0.17 -2.52 -3.74
N GLN A 112 -1.02 -3.48 -4.07
CA GLN A 112 -2.27 -3.19 -4.75
C GLN A 112 -3.30 -2.54 -3.82
N TRP A 113 -3.36 -2.95 -2.54
CA TRP A 113 -4.12 -2.24 -1.52
C TRP A 113 -3.67 -0.79 -1.42
N TRP A 114 -2.36 -0.57 -1.33
CA TRP A 114 -1.76 0.74 -1.26
C TRP A 114 -2.09 1.58 -2.50
N GLU A 115 -1.86 1.06 -3.70
CA GLU A 115 -2.12 1.79 -4.95
C GLU A 115 -3.59 2.18 -5.09
N ARG A 116 -4.50 1.26 -4.76
CA ARG A 116 -5.96 1.48 -4.85
C ARG A 116 -6.40 2.62 -3.93
N ARG A 117 -5.85 2.70 -2.72
CA ARG A 117 -6.28 3.66 -1.70
C ARG A 117 -5.45 4.94 -1.69
N ASN A 118 -4.15 4.79 -1.77
CA ASN A 118 -3.22 5.87 -1.46
C ASN A 118 -2.57 6.46 -2.72
N GLY A 119 -2.52 5.68 -3.80
CA GLY A 119 -1.96 6.08 -5.09
C GLY A 119 -0.50 5.69 -5.18
N GLU A 120 0.40 6.64 -5.37
CA GLU A 120 1.81 6.33 -5.59
C GLU A 120 2.48 5.66 -4.37
N ARG A 121 3.32 4.67 -4.67
CA ARG A 121 4.14 3.88 -3.73
C ARG A 121 5.45 4.59 -3.39
N GLN A 122 5.36 5.72 -2.68
CA GLN A 122 6.51 6.55 -2.33
C GLN A 122 6.81 6.46 -0.82
N ALA A 123 7.92 5.85 -0.44
CA ALA A 123 8.32 5.74 0.97
C ALA A 123 9.15 6.96 1.44
N PRO A 124 8.96 7.49 2.68
CA PRO A 124 7.85 7.18 3.58
C PRO A 124 6.57 7.88 3.16
N PHE A 125 5.44 7.20 3.37
CA PHE A 125 4.12 7.79 3.21
C PHE A 125 3.18 7.20 4.23
N VAL A 126 2.76 8.05 5.18
CA VAL A 126 1.88 7.69 6.28
C VAL A 126 0.45 8.15 5.99
N VAL A 127 -0.53 7.30 6.27
CA VAL A 127 -1.96 7.61 6.16
C VAL A 127 -2.63 7.33 7.49
N ILE A 128 -3.17 8.38 8.11
CA ILE A 128 -3.87 8.29 9.39
C ILE A 128 -5.38 8.27 9.15
N HIS A 129 -6.06 7.29 9.76
CA HIS A 129 -7.52 7.06 9.67
C HIS A 129 -8.05 6.83 8.24
N GLY A 130 -7.19 6.44 7.29
CA GLY A 130 -7.55 6.39 5.86
C GLY A 130 -7.91 7.76 5.27
N LYS A 131 -7.62 8.85 6.00
CA LYS A 131 -8.03 10.21 5.68
C LYS A 131 -6.86 11.16 5.50
N TRP A 132 -5.86 11.13 6.36
CA TRP A 132 -4.80 12.14 6.37
C TRP A 132 -3.52 11.58 5.80
N LYS A 133 -3.24 11.96 4.56
CA LYS A 133 -2.06 11.53 3.81
C LYS A 133 -0.86 12.44 4.10
N HIS A 134 0.22 11.88 4.64
CA HIS A 134 1.47 12.56 4.95
C HIS A 134 2.61 11.97 4.12
N LEU A 135 3.06 12.68 3.08
CA LEU A 135 4.19 12.21 2.27
C LEU A 135 5.52 12.78 2.77
N GLY A 136 6.51 11.89 2.89
CA GLY A 136 7.87 12.21 3.30
C GLY A 136 8.01 12.47 4.80
N SER A 137 9.25 12.54 5.27
CA SER A 137 9.60 12.61 6.70
C SER A 137 9.92 14.04 7.18
N ALA A 138 9.27 15.06 6.61
CA ALA A 138 9.48 16.46 7.00
C ALA A 138 8.17 17.04 7.56
N PRO A 139 8.21 17.77 8.69
CA PRO A 139 7.04 18.46 9.21
C PRO A 139 6.41 19.38 8.17
N LYS A 140 5.08 19.47 8.20
CA LYS A 140 4.24 20.12 7.20
C LYS A 140 3.46 21.30 7.79
N GLN A 141 2.74 21.08 8.89
CA GLN A 141 1.92 22.11 9.53
C GLN A 141 2.57 22.64 10.80
N PHE A 142 3.23 21.77 11.55
CA PHE A 142 3.81 22.09 12.85
C PHE A 142 5.34 21.98 12.87
N ASN A 143 5.94 21.97 14.06
CA ASN A 143 7.40 22.00 14.21
C ASN A 143 8.01 20.58 14.19
N SER A 144 7.22 19.53 14.38
CA SER A 144 7.64 18.13 14.32
C SER A 144 6.63 17.25 13.56
N LEU A 145 7.09 16.07 13.10
CA LEU A 145 6.21 15.06 12.52
C LEU A 145 5.22 14.52 13.55
N GLU A 146 5.68 14.31 14.79
CA GLU A 146 4.82 13.92 15.92
C GLU A 146 3.65 14.89 16.10
N GLU A 147 3.88 16.21 16.01
CA GLU A 147 2.82 17.22 16.12
C GLU A 147 1.82 17.12 14.94
N ASP A 148 2.32 16.91 13.71
CA ASP A 148 1.48 16.71 12.52
C ASP A 148 0.63 15.43 12.60
N TYR A 149 1.23 14.33 13.05
CA TYR A 149 0.58 13.03 13.21
C TYR A 149 -0.42 13.07 14.36
N SER A 150 -0.06 13.65 15.51
CA SER A 150 -0.95 13.86 16.64
C SER A 150 -2.19 14.66 16.26
N ALA A 151 -2.03 15.74 15.49
CA ALA A 151 -3.15 16.55 15.03
C ALA A 151 -4.09 15.74 14.12
N SER A 152 -3.53 14.89 13.25
CA SER A 152 -4.30 14.03 12.35
C SER A 152 -5.02 12.91 13.12
N ALA A 153 -4.35 12.30 14.09
CA ALA A 153 -4.87 11.25 14.96
C ALA A 153 -6.11 11.70 15.76
N GLN A 154 -6.12 12.96 16.22
CA GLN A 154 -7.26 13.56 16.94
C GLN A 154 -8.50 13.78 16.06
N THR A 155 -8.35 13.76 14.74
CA THR A 155 -9.45 13.99 13.79
C THR A 155 -10.00 12.68 13.24
N VAL A 156 -10.54 11.87 14.15
CA VAL A 156 -11.17 10.58 13.87
C VAL A 156 -12.36 10.77 12.92
N PRO A 157 -12.55 9.89 11.93
CA PRO A 157 -13.74 9.91 11.08
C PRO A 157 -15.02 9.79 11.92
N ASP A 158 -16.01 10.61 11.59
CA ASP A 158 -17.27 10.65 12.33
C ASP A 158 -18.15 9.45 11.90
N PHE A 159 -17.93 8.30 12.53
CA PHE A 159 -18.74 7.11 12.31
C PHE A 159 -20.11 7.19 13.01
N ASP A 160 -21.10 6.53 12.44
CA ASP A 160 -22.30 6.14 13.20
C ASP A 160 -21.95 5.01 14.17
N ASP A 161 -22.70 4.90 15.26
CA ASP A 161 -22.47 3.86 16.26
C ASP A 161 -22.73 2.46 15.67
N GLY A 162 -21.81 1.54 15.96
CA GLY A 162 -21.99 0.14 15.59
C GLY A 162 -20.96 -0.78 16.23
N ILE A 163 -21.14 -2.08 16.01
CA ILE A 163 -20.34 -3.16 16.58
C ILE A 163 -19.91 -4.11 15.47
N LEU A 164 -18.60 -4.26 15.32
CA LEU A 164 -18.00 -5.29 14.48
C LEU A 164 -17.51 -6.44 15.37
N SER A 165 -18.23 -7.57 15.34
CA SER A 165 -17.86 -8.78 16.07
C SER A 165 -17.21 -9.77 15.13
N TRP A 166 -16.19 -10.47 15.60
CA TRP A 166 -15.51 -11.48 14.81
C TRP A 166 -14.82 -12.56 15.64
N GLN A 167 -14.57 -13.69 15.00
CA GLN A 167 -13.90 -14.84 15.57
C GLN A 167 -12.87 -15.37 14.59
N TRP A 168 -11.69 -15.71 15.12
CA TRP A 168 -10.67 -16.46 14.45
C TRP A 168 -10.62 -17.89 14.97
N THR A 169 -10.60 -18.87 14.07
CA THR A 169 -10.46 -20.29 14.40
C THR A 169 -9.33 -20.91 13.57
N PRO A 170 -8.14 -21.11 14.14
CA PRO A 170 -7.00 -21.69 13.43
C PRO A 170 -7.30 -23.09 12.88
N SER A 171 -6.85 -23.38 11.66
CA SER A 171 -6.95 -24.68 10.99
C SER A 171 -5.83 -24.84 9.95
N GLY A 172 -5.02 -25.90 10.08
CA GLY A 172 -3.92 -26.14 9.15
C GLY A 172 -2.90 -25.01 9.12
N ASN A 173 -2.61 -24.48 7.92
CA ASN A 173 -1.72 -23.32 7.70
C ASN A 173 -2.46 -21.99 7.71
N GLY A 174 -3.70 -21.96 8.17
CA GLY A 174 -4.52 -20.75 8.19
C GLY A 174 -5.67 -20.94 9.17
N GLY A 175 -6.88 -20.68 8.72
CA GLY A 175 -8.05 -20.82 9.58
C GLY A 175 -9.26 -20.09 9.04
N ASN A 176 -10.28 -20.04 9.88
CA ASN A 176 -11.58 -19.52 9.52
C ASN A 176 -11.85 -18.21 10.26
N ILE A 177 -12.27 -17.20 9.51
CA ILE A 177 -12.77 -15.93 10.01
C ILE A 177 -14.29 -15.93 9.89
N ASN A 178 -14.95 -15.74 11.03
CA ASN A 178 -16.38 -15.46 11.08
C ASN A 178 -16.59 -14.02 11.57
N TRP A 179 -17.41 -13.23 10.87
CA TRP A 179 -17.70 -11.84 11.26
C TRP A 179 -19.18 -11.51 11.21
N SER A 180 -19.55 -10.48 11.97
CA SER A 180 -20.89 -9.89 11.98
C SER A 180 -20.81 -8.40 12.33
N LEU A 181 -21.35 -7.56 11.46
CA LEU A 181 -21.51 -6.14 11.63
C LEU A 181 -22.96 -5.82 12.05
N ASP A 182 -23.12 -5.26 13.24
CA ASP A 182 -24.36 -4.62 13.68
C ASP A 182 -24.17 -3.11 13.69
N ASN A 183 -24.83 -2.40 12.78
CA ASN A 183 -24.71 -0.95 12.63
C ASN A 183 -26.07 -0.25 12.50
N GLY A 184 -27.14 -0.86 13.02
CA GLY A 184 -28.49 -0.27 13.01
C GLY A 184 -28.92 0.22 11.61
N ASP A 185 -29.16 1.53 11.50
CA ASP A 185 -29.62 2.21 10.27
C ASP A 185 -28.52 2.37 9.19
N GLY A 186 -27.33 1.81 9.42
CA GLY A 186 -26.21 1.86 8.48
C GLY A 186 -25.24 3.00 8.73
N PHE A 187 -24.45 3.35 7.70
CA PHE A 187 -23.49 4.46 7.75
C PHE A 187 -24.13 5.74 7.16
N SER A 188 -25.10 6.31 7.87
CA SER A 188 -25.81 7.54 7.49
C SER A 188 -24.87 8.73 7.23
N LYS A 189 -23.79 8.84 7.99
CA LYS A 189 -22.74 9.87 7.82
C LYS A 189 -21.87 9.65 6.57
N PHE A 190 -21.91 8.45 6.01
CA PHE A 190 -21.19 8.05 4.78
C PHE A 190 -22.20 7.64 3.69
N THR A 191 -23.14 8.54 3.38
CA THR A 191 -24.18 8.28 2.37
C THR A 191 -23.55 7.95 1.02
N GLY A 192 -23.96 6.82 0.42
CA GLY A 192 -23.48 6.35 -0.88
C GLY A 192 -22.19 5.53 -0.82
N TYR A 193 -21.58 5.37 0.36
CA TYR A 193 -20.43 4.49 0.53
C TYR A 193 -20.86 3.03 0.55
N SER A 194 -19.97 2.17 0.05
CA SER A 194 -20.09 0.72 0.13
C SER A 194 -19.19 0.17 1.24
N VAL A 195 -19.49 -1.01 1.75
CA VAL A 195 -18.73 -1.67 2.82
C VAL A 195 -17.98 -2.86 2.25
N ALA A 196 -16.73 -3.02 2.67
CA ALA A 196 -15.89 -4.15 2.32
C ALA A 196 -15.13 -4.65 3.54
N PHE A 197 -14.93 -5.96 3.63
CA PHE A 197 -14.20 -6.63 4.69
C PHE A 197 -12.95 -7.32 4.14
N PHE A 198 -11.87 -7.26 4.89
CA PHE A 198 -10.58 -7.85 4.58
C PHE A 198 -9.96 -8.45 5.84
N ALA A 199 -9.17 -9.49 5.68
CA ALA A 199 -8.30 -10.03 6.71
C ALA A 199 -6.87 -9.63 6.40
N PHE A 200 -6.23 -8.92 7.32
CA PHE A 200 -4.84 -8.54 7.19
C PHE A 200 -4.03 -9.48 8.07
N THR A 201 -3.06 -10.18 7.49
CA THR A 201 -2.07 -10.91 8.28
C THR A 201 -0.85 -10.03 8.45
N VAL A 202 -0.47 -9.83 9.71
CA VAL A 202 0.61 -8.92 10.09
C VAL A 202 1.64 -9.69 10.91
N GLU A 203 2.90 -9.66 10.50
CA GLU A 203 4.02 -10.15 11.32
C GLU A 203 4.37 -9.06 12.34
N GLU A 204 4.41 -9.42 13.62
CA GLU A 204 4.63 -8.44 14.69
C GLU A 204 6.00 -7.79 14.59
N SER A 205 7.06 -8.57 14.30
CA SER A 205 8.41 -8.08 14.08
C SER A 205 9.30 -9.08 13.34
N ALA A 206 9.95 -8.65 12.26
CA ALA A 206 10.97 -9.44 11.57
C ALA A 206 12.39 -8.89 11.77
N TYR A 207 13.37 -9.76 12.04
CA TYR A 207 14.79 -9.42 12.14
C TYR A 207 15.49 -9.51 10.78
N PHE A 208 15.83 -8.34 10.23
CA PHE A 208 16.57 -8.18 8.97
C PHE A 208 17.73 -7.18 9.11
N PRO A 209 18.91 -7.63 9.56
CA PRO A 209 20.06 -6.75 9.78
C PRO A 209 20.71 -6.21 8.49
N ASP A 210 20.35 -6.77 7.34
CA ASP A 210 20.88 -6.37 6.04
C ASP A 210 20.18 -5.11 5.47
N GLY A 211 19.09 -4.64 6.10
CA GLY A 211 18.42 -3.42 5.69
C GLY A 211 19.29 -2.18 5.90
N SER A 212 19.42 -1.34 4.86
CA SER A 212 20.38 -0.24 4.88
C SER A 212 19.97 0.95 5.76
N ASN A 213 18.74 0.98 6.27
CA ASN A 213 18.28 2.02 7.19
C ASN A 213 18.72 1.79 8.66
N GLY A 214 19.21 0.59 8.99
CA GLY A 214 19.81 0.27 10.29
C GLY A 214 18.84 -0.06 11.43
N LEU A 215 17.55 -0.31 11.16
CA LEU A 215 16.59 -0.72 12.21
C LEU A 215 16.83 -2.12 12.76
N GLU A 216 17.28 -3.02 11.89
CA GLU A 216 17.44 -4.46 12.13
C GLU A 216 16.16 -5.23 12.48
N ASN A 217 15.21 -4.65 13.22
CA ASN A 217 13.90 -5.23 13.50
C ASN A 217 12.81 -4.34 12.90
N TYR A 218 11.94 -4.94 12.09
CA TYR A 218 10.89 -4.23 11.36
C TYR A 218 9.53 -4.70 11.87
N PRO A 219 8.76 -3.83 12.53
CA PRO A 219 7.50 -4.22 13.14
C PRO A 219 6.32 -4.12 12.17
N HIS A 220 5.19 -4.69 12.57
CA HIS A 220 3.88 -4.43 11.95
C HIS A 220 3.79 -4.71 10.44
N ILE A 221 4.55 -5.67 9.94
CA ILE A 221 4.69 -5.96 8.51
C ILE A 221 3.41 -6.61 7.99
N VAL A 222 2.73 -5.94 7.06
CA VAL A 222 1.59 -6.54 6.36
C VAL A 222 2.09 -7.58 5.37
N SER A 223 1.82 -8.85 5.67
CA SER A 223 2.29 -10.02 4.93
C SER A 223 1.24 -10.66 4.02
N SER A 224 -0.05 -10.38 4.26
CA SER A 224 -1.13 -10.68 3.32
C SER A 224 -2.40 -9.89 3.62
N ILE A 225 -3.24 -9.71 2.60
CA ILE A 225 -4.53 -9.02 2.66
C ILE A 225 -5.58 -9.85 1.93
N THR A 226 -6.37 -10.66 2.64
CA THR A 226 -7.41 -11.49 2.02
C THR A 226 -8.78 -10.80 2.03
N PRO A 227 -9.43 -10.57 0.87
CA PRO A 227 -10.79 -10.05 0.77
C PRO A 227 -11.82 -11.03 1.33
N LEU A 228 -12.66 -10.54 2.25
CA LEU A 228 -13.72 -11.31 2.91
C LEU A 228 -15.10 -11.00 2.32
N GLY A 229 -15.27 -9.85 1.65
CA GLY A 229 -16.42 -9.52 0.81
C GLY A 229 -17.16 -8.28 1.30
N SER A 230 -18.36 -8.04 0.78
CA SER A 230 -19.20 -6.89 1.17
C SER A 230 -20.36 -7.26 2.09
N GLU A 231 -20.55 -8.56 2.36
CA GLU A 231 -21.63 -9.03 3.23
C GLU A 231 -21.36 -8.65 4.68
N LYS A 232 -22.39 -8.14 5.37
CA LYS A 232 -22.29 -7.68 6.75
C LYS A 232 -21.98 -8.80 7.75
N SER A 233 -22.18 -10.05 7.36
CA SER A 233 -21.77 -11.21 8.13
C SER A 233 -21.33 -12.30 7.20
N GLY A 234 -20.36 -13.09 7.62
CA GLY A 234 -19.87 -14.18 6.78
C GLY A 234 -18.90 -15.08 7.50
N GLU A 235 -18.49 -16.10 6.77
CA GLU A 235 -17.50 -17.07 7.19
C GLU A 235 -16.60 -17.37 5.98
N VAL A 236 -15.30 -17.17 6.13
CA VAL A 236 -14.31 -17.39 5.07
C VAL A 236 -13.09 -18.09 5.66
N GLU A 237 -12.65 -19.14 4.99
CA GLU A 237 -11.35 -19.77 5.25
C GLU A 237 -10.26 -18.98 4.52
N ILE A 238 -9.19 -18.65 5.22
CA ILE A 238 -8.02 -17.95 4.70
C ILE A 238 -6.75 -18.74 5.00
N GLU A 239 -5.72 -18.52 4.21
CA GLU A 239 -4.36 -18.97 4.51
C GLU A 239 -3.60 -17.90 5.30
N VAL A 240 -2.71 -18.32 6.19
CA VAL A 240 -1.78 -17.44 6.89
C VAL A 240 -0.39 -17.69 6.31
N PRO A 241 0.28 -16.68 5.73
CA PRO A 241 1.62 -16.85 5.21
C PRO A 241 2.60 -17.26 6.31
N GLN A 242 3.71 -17.88 5.90
CA GLN A 242 4.81 -18.11 6.82
C GLN A 242 5.43 -16.77 7.20
N ALA A 243 5.63 -16.54 8.50
CA ALA A 243 6.43 -15.43 9.01
C ALA A 243 7.84 -15.45 8.39
N TYR A 244 8.41 -14.27 8.18
CA TYR A 244 9.77 -14.09 7.73
C TYR A 244 10.74 -14.74 8.71
N ASP A 245 10.57 -14.48 10.00
CA ASP A 245 11.20 -15.23 11.06
C ASP A 245 10.24 -15.47 12.23
N GLY A 246 10.77 -15.98 13.36
CA GLY A 246 9.94 -16.09 14.55
C GLY A 246 8.67 -16.92 14.37
N ASP A 247 7.65 -16.51 15.12
CA ASP A 247 6.36 -17.17 15.19
C ASP A 247 5.28 -16.24 15.75
N ASP A 248 5.11 -15.11 15.09
CA ASP A 248 4.46 -13.90 15.59
C ASP A 248 3.49 -13.31 14.56
N MET A 249 2.86 -14.19 13.77
CA MET A 249 1.78 -13.79 12.88
C MET A 249 0.52 -13.44 13.68
N THR A 250 -0.05 -12.30 13.35
CA THR A 250 -1.33 -11.83 13.85
C THR A 250 -2.30 -11.56 12.71
N ILE A 251 -3.59 -11.49 13.03
CA ILE A 251 -4.66 -11.26 12.08
C ILE A 251 -5.50 -10.08 12.57
N HIS A 252 -5.81 -9.18 11.65
CA HIS A 252 -6.77 -8.10 11.85
C HIS A 252 -7.96 -8.27 10.91
N LEU A 253 -9.17 -8.04 11.43
CA LEU A 253 -10.33 -7.79 10.60
C LEU A 253 -10.39 -6.30 10.26
N VAL A 254 -10.35 -6.00 8.96
CA VAL A 254 -10.41 -4.64 8.42
C VAL A 254 -11.74 -4.43 7.71
N MET A 255 -12.50 -3.42 8.11
CA MET A 255 -13.67 -2.92 7.42
C MET A 255 -13.33 -1.59 6.74
N GLU A 256 -13.54 -1.53 5.43
CA GLU A 256 -13.37 -0.33 4.62
C GLU A 256 -14.74 0.24 4.23
N LEU A 257 -14.89 1.56 4.39
CA LEU A 257 -15.96 2.30 3.74
C LEU A 257 -15.43 2.89 2.43
N ILE A 258 -15.89 2.32 1.31
CA ILE A 258 -15.49 2.69 -0.04
C ILE A 258 -16.40 3.83 -0.53
N PRO A 259 -15.88 5.01 -0.88
CA PRO A 259 -16.66 6.12 -1.39
C PRO A 259 -17.28 5.76 -2.75
N PRO A 260 -18.41 6.37 -3.11
CA PRO A 260 -18.94 6.23 -4.46
C PRO A 260 -17.90 6.75 -5.48
N PRO A 261 -17.89 6.21 -6.71
CA PRO A 261 -17.04 6.73 -7.78
C PRO A 261 -17.26 8.23 -7.91
N GLN A 262 -16.19 9.01 -7.90
CA GLN A 262 -16.32 10.43 -8.18
C GLN A 262 -16.74 10.58 -9.64
N GLU A 263 -17.87 11.25 -9.90
CA GLU A 263 -18.16 11.69 -11.27
C GLU A 263 -16.98 12.55 -11.71
N GLU A 264 -16.41 12.29 -12.90
CA GLU A 264 -15.30 13.07 -13.46
C GLU A 264 -15.70 14.55 -13.56
N GLY A 265 -15.50 15.29 -12.49
CA GLY A 265 -15.48 16.74 -12.47
C GLY A 265 -14.13 17.17 -13.01
N ASP A 266 -14.14 18.00 -14.06
CA ASP A 266 -12.99 18.54 -14.78
C ASP A 266 -11.68 18.50 -13.97
N GLU A 267 -10.69 17.75 -14.48
CA GLU A 267 -9.32 17.73 -13.98
C GLU A 267 -8.89 19.13 -13.53
N VAL A 268 -8.84 19.38 -12.23
CA VAL A 268 -7.96 20.41 -11.71
C VAL A 268 -6.56 19.84 -11.89
N LYS A 269 -5.99 20.07 -13.07
CA LYS A 269 -4.56 19.90 -13.32
C LYS A 269 -3.82 20.60 -12.19
N SER A 270 -3.26 19.81 -11.29
CA SER A 270 -2.29 20.26 -10.31
C SER A 270 -1.26 21.09 -11.06
N SER A 271 -1.29 22.40 -10.82
CA SER A 271 -0.45 23.39 -11.51
C SER A 271 0.97 23.43 -10.94
N LEU A 272 1.49 22.28 -10.51
CA LEU A 272 2.83 22.14 -9.93
C LEU A 272 3.93 21.79 -10.96
N LEU A 273 3.66 21.93 -12.25
CA LEU A 273 4.69 21.89 -13.30
C LEU A 273 4.65 23.14 -14.17
N SER A 274 4.79 24.32 -13.56
CA SER A 274 5.20 25.51 -14.30
C SER A 274 6.22 26.29 -13.48
N ASN A 275 7.51 25.97 -13.67
CA ASN A 275 8.61 26.95 -13.83
C ASN A 275 10.05 26.38 -13.85
N GLU A 276 10.29 25.09 -14.14
CA GLU A 276 11.67 24.58 -14.26
C GLU A 276 12.05 23.95 -15.63
N VAL A 277 11.14 23.87 -16.62
CA VAL A 277 11.44 23.20 -17.91
C VAL A 277 11.96 24.14 -19.02
N LEU A 278 12.13 25.44 -18.75
CA LEU A 278 12.53 26.41 -19.79
C LEU A 278 14.04 26.51 -20.07
N LEU A 279 14.86 25.55 -19.62
CA LEU A 279 16.31 25.57 -19.84
C LEU A 279 16.95 24.23 -20.22
N TYR A 280 16.27 23.34 -20.95
CA TYR A 280 16.93 22.15 -21.54
C TYR A 280 16.48 21.78 -22.97
N SER A 281 15.92 22.72 -23.75
CA SER A 281 15.49 22.50 -25.14
C SER A 281 16.59 22.73 -26.20
N GLY A 282 17.84 22.35 -25.90
CA GLY A 282 18.97 22.53 -26.83
C GLY A 282 19.68 21.26 -27.31
N VAL A 283 19.60 20.14 -26.57
CA VAL A 283 20.48 18.99 -26.80
C VAL A 283 19.72 17.66 -26.98
N ILE A 284 18.50 17.53 -26.45
CA ILE A 284 17.73 16.27 -26.51
C ILE A 284 17.01 16.08 -27.86
N GLY A 285 16.65 17.17 -28.54
CA GLY A 285 15.98 17.11 -29.86
C GLY A 285 16.82 16.48 -30.97
N GLY A 286 18.15 16.56 -30.89
CA GLY A 286 19.06 15.93 -31.85
C GLY A 286 19.15 14.41 -31.69
N VAL A 287 19.04 13.90 -30.46
CA VAL A 287 19.20 12.46 -30.17
C VAL A 287 17.93 11.68 -30.55
N ILE A 288 16.74 12.28 -30.32
CA ILE A 288 15.46 11.65 -30.69
C ILE A 288 15.31 11.58 -32.21
N ALA A 289 15.69 12.61 -32.95
CA ALA A 289 15.64 12.60 -34.42
C ALA A 289 16.56 11.53 -35.03
N ILE A 290 17.72 11.27 -34.43
CA ILE A 290 18.66 10.23 -34.87
C ILE A 290 18.14 8.82 -34.53
N LEU A 291 17.53 8.63 -33.35
CA LEU A 291 16.93 7.33 -32.97
C LEU A 291 15.72 6.97 -33.84
N VAL A 292 14.88 7.94 -34.19
CA VAL A 292 13.75 7.74 -35.11
C VAL A 292 14.25 7.39 -36.52
N LEU A 293 15.35 8.00 -36.99
CA LEU A 293 15.96 7.65 -38.27
C LEU A 293 16.55 6.23 -38.29
N ILE A 294 17.16 5.80 -37.17
CA ILE A 294 17.71 4.44 -37.01
C ILE A 294 16.60 3.39 -36.96
N LEU A 295 15.46 3.68 -36.32
CA LEU A 295 14.30 2.79 -36.29
C LEU A 295 13.60 2.70 -37.66
N LEU A 296 13.56 3.79 -38.42
CA LEU A 296 13.02 3.78 -39.79
C LEU A 296 13.92 3.02 -40.79
N LEU A 297 15.23 2.93 -40.52
CA LEU A 297 16.17 2.16 -41.34
C LEU A 297 16.23 0.66 -40.99
N LYS A 298 15.62 0.22 -39.87
CA LYS A 298 15.58 -1.20 -39.47
C LYS A 298 14.31 -1.96 -39.85
N LYS A 299 13.30 -1.31 -40.44
CA LYS A 299 12.06 -2.00 -40.85
C LYS A 299 12.21 -2.69 -42.20
N LYS A 300 12.92 -3.82 -42.23
CA LYS A 300 12.72 -4.87 -43.24
C LYS A 300 13.12 -6.23 -42.69
N GLU A 301 12.26 -6.78 -41.84
CA GLU A 301 12.01 -8.21 -41.83
C GLU A 301 10.59 -8.46 -41.30
N SER A 302 9.82 -9.16 -42.11
CA SER A 302 8.43 -9.53 -41.87
C SER A 302 8.43 -10.83 -41.07
N SER A 303 7.86 -10.82 -39.87
CA SER A 303 7.50 -12.04 -39.16
C SER A 303 6.01 -12.05 -38.87
N THR A 304 5.38 -13.04 -39.50
CA THR A 304 4.07 -13.64 -39.34
C THR A 304 3.46 -13.48 -37.94
N ILE A 305 2.20 -13.01 -37.91
CA ILE A 305 1.31 -13.14 -36.76
C ILE A 305 1.02 -14.63 -36.58
N THR A 306 1.56 -15.24 -35.53
CA THR A 306 1.03 -16.48 -34.99
C THR A 306 0.00 -16.12 -33.93
N GLU A 307 -1.25 -16.39 -34.27
CA GLU A 307 -2.41 -16.43 -33.40
C GLU A 307 -2.31 -17.64 -32.45
N ASN A 308 -2.92 -17.51 -31.27
CA ASN A 308 -3.11 -18.49 -30.19
C ASN A 308 -2.03 -18.58 -29.11
N GLU A 309 -1.96 -17.56 -28.26
CA GLU A 309 -1.70 -17.79 -26.84
C GLU A 309 -3.06 -18.11 -26.19
N VAL A 310 -3.32 -19.39 -25.95
CA VAL A 310 -4.51 -19.83 -25.21
C VAL A 310 -4.32 -19.36 -23.78
N ALA A 311 -5.19 -18.46 -23.31
CA ALA A 311 -5.15 -18.00 -21.94
C ALA A 311 -5.28 -19.20 -20.99
N PRO A 312 -4.47 -19.28 -19.92
CA PRO A 312 -4.53 -20.38 -18.96
C PRO A 312 -5.95 -20.53 -18.37
N GLU A 313 -6.39 -21.78 -18.18
CA GLU A 313 -7.74 -22.08 -17.68
C GLU A 313 -7.83 -21.76 -16.18
N ARG A 314 -8.68 -20.79 -15.82
CA ARG A 314 -8.90 -20.33 -14.45
C ARG A 314 -9.61 -21.37 -13.59
N SER A 315 -9.17 -21.57 -12.35
CA SER A 315 -9.93 -22.38 -11.39
C SER A 315 -11.21 -21.66 -10.94
N THR A 316 -12.20 -22.41 -10.42
CA THR A 316 -13.43 -21.81 -9.87
C THR A 316 -13.13 -20.86 -8.70
N GLN A 317 -12.19 -21.23 -7.83
CA GLN A 317 -11.75 -20.39 -6.72
C GLN A 317 -11.11 -19.08 -7.21
N GLN A 318 -10.30 -19.13 -8.26
CA GLN A 318 -9.72 -17.93 -8.87
C GLN A 318 -10.77 -16.98 -9.42
N LEU A 319 -11.78 -17.51 -10.11
CA LEU A 319 -12.86 -16.69 -10.68
C LEU A 319 -13.75 -16.08 -9.59
N GLU A 320 -14.07 -16.84 -8.55
CA GLU A 320 -14.82 -16.33 -7.38
C GLU A 320 -14.04 -15.22 -6.68
N TYR A 321 -12.72 -15.38 -6.55
CA TYR A 321 -11.85 -14.38 -5.95
C TYR A 321 -11.74 -13.11 -6.81
N GLU A 322 -11.55 -13.24 -8.12
CA GLU A 322 -11.56 -12.10 -9.05
C GLU A 322 -12.90 -11.36 -9.03
N ALA A 323 -14.01 -12.11 -9.06
CA ALA A 323 -15.35 -11.53 -9.02
C ALA A 323 -15.56 -10.71 -7.74
N LYS A 324 -15.12 -11.25 -6.60
CA LYS A 324 -15.17 -10.56 -5.31
C LYS A 324 -14.34 -9.27 -5.34
N MET A 325 -13.13 -9.31 -5.90
CA MET A 325 -12.29 -8.11 -6.04
C MET A 325 -12.94 -7.05 -6.93
N LEU A 326 -13.51 -7.46 -8.06
CA LEU A 326 -14.26 -6.58 -8.95
C LEU A 326 -15.47 -5.93 -8.25
N GLU A 327 -16.21 -6.69 -7.43
CA GLU A 327 -17.30 -6.16 -6.59
C GLU A 327 -16.80 -5.13 -5.58
N LEU A 328 -15.58 -5.30 -5.07
CA LEU A 328 -14.90 -4.36 -4.18
C LEU A 328 -14.25 -3.17 -4.90
N GLY A 329 -14.54 -2.97 -6.19
CA GLY A 329 -14.09 -1.82 -6.97
C GLY A 329 -12.66 -1.94 -7.52
N TRP A 330 -12.07 -3.14 -7.50
CA TRP A 330 -10.78 -3.37 -8.12
C TRP A 330 -10.88 -3.33 -9.65
N GLN A 331 -9.84 -2.83 -10.32
CA GLN A 331 -9.76 -2.90 -11.78
C GLN A 331 -9.60 -4.36 -12.22
N ALA A 332 -10.18 -4.73 -13.36
CA ALA A 332 -10.24 -6.13 -13.79
C ALA A 332 -8.86 -6.76 -14.03
N ASP A 333 -7.92 -5.99 -14.56
CA ASP A 333 -6.53 -6.41 -14.72
C ASP A 333 -5.82 -6.59 -13.36
N LYS A 334 -6.08 -5.70 -12.40
CA LYS A 334 -5.54 -5.81 -11.02
C LYS A 334 -6.14 -6.98 -10.24
N ALA A 335 -7.46 -7.17 -10.29
CA ALA A 335 -8.14 -8.32 -9.70
C ALA A 335 -7.60 -9.63 -10.29
N ARG A 336 -7.35 -9.63 -11.61
CA ARG A 336 -6.82 -10.76 -12.34
C ARG A 336 -5.39 -11.11 -11.94
N GLU A 337 -4.53 -10.10 -11.90
CA GLU A 337 -3.14 -10.21 -11.44
C GLU A 337 -3.08 -10.74 -10.00
N TYR A 338 -3.95 -10.22 -9.11
CA TYR A 338 -4.04 -10.71 -7.75
C TYR A 338 -4.35 -12.21 -7.72
N SER A 339 -5.42 -12.64 -8.40
CA SER A 339 -5.87 -14.04 -8.39
C SER A 339 -4.83 -15.02 -8.98
N ASP A 340 -4.08 -14.58 -10.00
CA ASP A 340 -2.96 -15.36 -10.56
C ASP A 340 -1.86 -15.62 -9.54
N GLN A 341 -1.60 -14.67 -8.65
CA GLN A 341 -0.52 -14.79 -7.68
C GLN A 341 -0.96 -15.52 -6.41
N HIS A 342 -2.18 -15.29 -5.96
CA HIS A 342 -2.74 -15.95 -4.78
C HIS A 342 -2.95 -17.47 -5.00
N PHE A 343 -3.34 -17.87 -6.21
CA PHE A 343 -3.63 -19.28 -6.52
C PHE A 343 -2.65 -19.94 -7.51
N GLY A 344 -1.70 -19.18 -8.06
CA GLY A 344 -0.81 -19.62 -9.14
C GLY A 344 -1.48 -19.63 -10.53
N VAL A 345 -0.67 -19.60 -11.59
CA VAL A 345 -1.16 -19.71 -12.97
C VAL A 345 -1.32 -21.18 -13.35
N ASN A 346 -2.54 -21.63 -13.65
CA ASN A 346 -2.74 -22.98 -14.18
C ASN A 346 -2.09 -23.09 -15.57
N PRO A 347 -1.27 -24.11 -15.86
CA PRO A 347 -0.79 -24.30 -17.22
C PRO A 347 -1.96 -24.58 -18.18
N PRO A 348 -1.92 -24.10 -19.44
CA PRO A 348 -2.93 -24.44 -20.43
C PRO A 348 -2.97 -25.97 -20.61
N GLN A 349 -4.16 -26.56 -20.54
CA GLN A 349 -4.39 -28.00 -20.72
C GLN A 349 -4.26 -28.44 -22.18
#